data_AF-A0A2R6FPU8-F1
#
_entry.id   AF-A0A2R6FPU8-F1
#
_cell.length_a   1.000
_cell.length_b   1.000
_cell.length_c   1.000
_cell.angle_alpha   90.00
_cell.angle_beta   90.00
_cell.angle_gamma   90.00
#
_symmetry.space_group_name_H-M   'P 1'
#
loop_
_entity.id
_entity.type
_entity.pdbx_description
1 polymer ?
#
loop_
_entity_poly.entity_id
_entity_poly.type
_entity_poly.pdbx_seq_one_letter_code
_entity_poly.pdbx_strand_id
1 'polypeptide(L)'
;MTAECYFCNGLVLSSETDGILLEEHGDHEVYMHERCAVGQGAVAEVPESSEPIEVTCPECGAVETTMPWARAAERNDTHRE
;
A
#
# COMPACT_ATOMS: atom_id res chain seq x y z
N MET A 1 -4.35 10.63 8.09
CA MET A 1 -4.33 9.56 9.12
C MET A 1 -2.88 9.11 9.28
N THR A 2 -2.44 8.76 10.48
CA THR A 2 -1.10 8.21 10.73
C THR A 2 -1.25 6.72 10.98
N ALA A 3 -0.64 5.90 10.13
CA ALA A 3 -0.58 4.46 10.34
C ALA A 3 0.86 4.01 10.57
N GLU A 4 1.07 2.86 11.20
CA GLU A 4 2.41 2.33 11.47
C GLU A 4 2.72 1.20 10.48
N CYS A 5 3.91 1.24 9.88
CA CYS A 5 4.37 0.21 8.96
C CYS A 5 4.60 -1.09 9.72
N TYR A 6 3.94 -2.16 9.31
CA TYR A 6 4.03 -3.48 9.95
C TYR A 6 5.49 -3.98 10.11
N PHE A 7 6.36 -3.69 9.15
CA PHE A 7 7.73 -4.21 9.13
C PHE A 7 8.72 -3.37 9.95
N CYS A 8 8.70 -2.05 9.79
CA CYS A 8 9.70 -1.17 10.42
C CYS A 8 9.16 -0.42 11.65
N ASN A 9 7.86 -0.52 11.95
CA ASN A 9 7.14 0.27 12.95
C ASN A 9 7.33 1.79 12.77
N GLY A 10 7.74 2.21 11.56
CA GLY A 10 7.82 3.60 11.17
C GLY A 10 6.45 4.12 10.78
N LEU A 11 6.20 5.41 10.97
CA LEU A 11 4.96 6.02 10.53
C LEU A 11 4.86 5.97 8.99
N VAL A 12 3.75 5.46 8.49
CA VAL A 12 3.26 5.60 7.12
C VAL A 12 2.34 6.80 7.14
N LEU A 13 2.83 7.92 6.61
CA LEU A 13 2.01 9.12 6.51
C LEU A 13 1.10 9.01 5.30
N SER A 14 -0.17 9.37 5.48
CA SER A 14 -1.08 9.65 4.37
C SER A 14 -0.70 10.93 3.60
N SER A 15 0.58 11.28 3.53
CA SER A 15 1.17 12.29 2.65
C SER A 15 2.42 11.76 1.93
N GLU A 16 2.91 10.57 2.30
CA GLU A 16 4.09 9.93 1.71
C GLU A 16 3.67 9.03 0.56
N THR A 17 3.94 9.42 -0.68
CA THR A 17 3.54 8.79 -1.96
C THR A 17 3.66 7.25 -2.02
N ASP A 18 4.48 6.63 -1.19
CA ASP A 18 4.85 5.22 -1.30
C ASP A 18 4.19 4.32 -0.23
N GLY A 19 3.01 4.69 0.27
CA GLY A 19 2.22 3.90 1.22
C GLY A 19 1.35 2.82 0.55
N ILE A 20 1.30 1.64 1.16
CA ILE A 20 0.42 0.52 0.80
C ILE A 20 -0.52 0.26 1.98
N LEU A 21 -1.82 0.14 1.68
CA LEU A 21 -2.87 -0.27 2.61
C LEU A 21 -3.49 -1.56 2.09
N LEU A 22 -3.60 -2.54 2.97
CA LEU A 22 -4.34 -3.77 2.75
C LEU A 22 -5.53 -3.82 3.71
N GLU A 23 -6.75 -3.83 3.18
CA GLU A 23 -7.99 -3.75 3.98
C GLU A 23 -9.14 -4.64 3.47
N GLU A 24 -9.01 -5.23 2.27
CA GLU A 24 -10.06 -6.05 1.64
C GLU A 24 -9.96 -7.54 2.01
N HIS A 25 -8.77 -8.03 2.33
CA HIS A 25 -8.49 -9.46 2.49
C HIS A 25 -8.78 -10.03 3.90
N GLY A 26 -9.26 -9.21 4.84
CA GLY A 26 -9.63 -9.66 6.19
C GLY A 26 -10.31 -8.58 7.04
N ASP A 27 -10.69 -8.92 8.28
CA ASP A 27 -11.19 -7.96 9.28
C ASP A 27 -10.04 -7.15 9.96
N HIS A 28 -8.93 -6.93 9.24
CA HIS A 28 -7.77 -6.19 9.73
C HIS A 28 -7.17 -5.31 8.65
N GLU A 29 -6.63 -4.18 9.06
CA GLU A 29 -5.97 -3.21 8.18
C GLU A 29 -4.46 -3.32 8.38
N VAL A 30 -3.71 -3.53 7.30
CA VAL A 30 -2.25 -3.56 7.34
C VAL A 30 -1.69 -2.43 6.51
N TYR A 31 -0.89 -1.60 7.17
CA TYR A 31 -0.19 -0.48 6.56
C TYR A 31 1.29 -0.82 6.42
N MET A 32 1.87 -0.52 5.27
CA MET A 32 3.29 -0.73 5.03
C MET A 32 3.83 0.27 4.00
N HIS A 33 5.13 0.56 4.08
CA HIS A 33 5.82 1.25 3.00
C HIS A 33 6.07 0.31 1.84
N GLU A 34 5.95 0.80 0.62
CA GLU A 34 6.29 0.10 -0.62
C GLU A 34 7.68 -0.54 -0.53
N ARG A 35 8.67 0.25 -0.10
CA ARG A 35 10.06 -0.22 0.06
C ARG A 35 10.20 -1.34 1.08
N CYS A 36 9.40 -1.31 2.16
CA CYS A 36 9.39 -2.37 3.16
C CYS A 36 8.71 -3.63 2.62
N ALA A 37 7.61 -3.48 1.89
CA ALA A 37 6.91 -4.58 1.26
C ALA A 37 7.82 -5.32 0.26
N VAL A 38 8.52 -4.58 -0.61
CA VAL A 38 9.50 -5.14 -1.55
C VAL A 38 10.66 -5.79 -0.80
N GLY A 39 11.24 -5.07 0.17
CA GLY A 39 12.41 -5.53 0.91
C GLY A 39 12.17 -6.79 1.76
N GLN A 40 10.92 -7.06 2.16
CA GLN A 40 10.51 -8.24 2.91
C GLN A 40 9.83 -9.30 2.04
N GLY A 41 9.71 -9.07 0.73
CA GLY A 41 9.12 -10.02 -0.20
C GLY A 41 7.59 -10.15 -0.10
N ALA A 42 6.91 -9.17 0.49
CA ALA A 42 5.44 -9.09 0.50
C ALA A 42 4.88 -8.75 -0.89
N VAL A 43 5.68 -8.10 -1.74
CA VAL A 43 5.39 -7.85 -3.16
C VAL A 43 6.64 -8.20 -3.97
N ALA A 44 6.46 -8.82 -5.13
CA ALA A 44 7.56 -9.22 -6.01
C ALA A 44 8.24 -8.02 -6.68
N GLU A 45 7.42 -7.09 -7.18
CA GLU A 45 7.83 -5.85 -7.81
C GLU A 45 6.69 -4.84 -7.73
N VAL A 46 7.03 -3.57 -7.53
CA VAL A 46 6.04 -2.50 -7.58
C VAL A 46 6.22 -1.82 -8.93
N PRO A 47 5.24 -1.94 -9.85
CA PRO A 47 5.33 -1.37 -11.17
C PRO A 47 5.39 0.15 -11.07
N GLU A 48 6.14 0.74 -11.98
CA GLU A 48 6.25 2.20 -12.14
C GLU A 48 4.93 2.80 -12.67
N SER A 49 4.04 1.94 -13.18
CA SER A 49 2.71 2.24 -13.72
C SER A 49 1.63 2.40 -12.64
N SER A 50 0.52 3.06 -12.99
CA SER A 50 -0.72 3.10 -12.17
C SER A 50 -1.52 1.80 -12.19
N GLU A 51 -0.82 0.68 -12.21
CA GLU A 51 -1.41 -0.65 -12.23
C GLU A 51 -1.55 -1.17 -10.79
N PRO A 52 -2.61 -1.93 -10.50
CA PRO A 52 -2.76 -2.55 -9.21
C PRO A 52 -1.67 -3.60 -8.99
N ILE A 53 -1.24 -3.76 -7.74
CA ILE A 53 -0.21 -4.70 -7.31
C ILE A 53 -0.77 -5.80 -6.45
N GLU A 54 -0.25 -7.01 -6.63
CA GLU A 54 -0.51 -8.13 -5.73
C GLU A 54 0.42 -8.06 -4.53
N VAL A 55 -0.16 -7.87 -3.35
CA VAL A 55 0.57 -7.77 -2.09
C VAL A 55 0.09 -8.89 -1.17
N THR A 56 1.04 -9.62 -0.61
CA THR A 56 0.77 -10.65 0.39
C THR A 56 0.75 -10.00 1.78
N CYS A 57 -0.38 -10.15 2.47
CA CYS A 57 -0.52 -9.70 3.84
C CYS A 57 0.43 -10.46 4.76
N PRO A 58 1.31 -9.78 5.50
CA PRO A 58 2.24 -10.43 6.42
C PRO A 58 1.57 -10.95 7.71
N GLU A 59 0.33 -10.54 8.00
CA GLU A 59 -0.41 -10.98 9.18
C GLU A 59 -1.13 -12.30 8.94
N CYS A 60 -1.93 -12.39 7.87
CA CYS A 60 -2.77 -13.56 7.59
C CYS A 60 -2.30 -14.40 6.38
N GLY A 61 -1.35 -13.90 5.59
CA GLY A 61 -0.84 -14.57 4.38
C GLY A 61 -1.77 -14.49 3.17
N ALA A 62 -2.89 -13.78 3.24
CA ALA A 62 -3.77 -13.58 2.10
C ALA A 62 -3.11 -12.65 1.06
N VAL A 63 -3.41 -12.87 -0.21
CA VAL A 63 -2.96 -12.00 -1.31
C VAL A 63 -4.10 -11.04 -1.65
N GLU A 64 -3.80 -9.76 -1.65
CA GLU A 64 -4.73 -8.69 -2.04
C GLU A 64 -4.16 -7.91 -3.22
N THR A 65 -5.05 -7.52 -4.13
CA THR A 65 -4.72 -6.64 -5.24
C THR A 65 -5.08 -5.20 -4.85
N THR A 66 -4.08 -4.42 -4.44
CA THR A 66 -4.27 -3.02 -4.00
C THR A 66 -3.55 -2.04 -4.91
N MET A 67 -3.89 -0.75 -4.80
CA MET A 67 -3.17 0.32 -5.50
C MET A 67 -2.34 1.12 -4.49
N PRO A 68 -1.07 1.44 -4.79
CA PRO A 68 -0.31 2.39 -3.99
C PRO A 68 -1.10 3.70 -3.87
N TRP A 69 -1.22 4.20 -2.64
CA TRP A 69 -2.15 5.27 -2.30
C TRP A 69 -1.87 6.59 -3.07
N ALA A 70 -0.62 6.86 -3.48
CA ALA A 70 -0.29 7.98 -4.35
C ALA A 70 -1.02 7.97 -5.68
N ARG A 71 -1.14 6.78 -6.27
CA ARG A 71 -1.71 6.62 -7.61
C ARG A 71 -3.24 6.57 -7.57
N ALA A 72 -3.81 6.34 -6.39
CA ALA A 72 -5.24 6.55 -6.16
C ALA A 72 -5.60 8.04 -6.11
N ALA A 73 -4.71 8.90 -5.60
CA ALA A 73 -4.94 10.34 -5.47
C ALA A 73 -4.95 11.07 -6.84
N GLU A 74 -4.16 10.63 -7.82
CA GLU A 74 -4.10 11.22 -9.16
C GLU A 74 -5.42 11.11 -9.94
N ARG A 75 -6.28 10.13 -9.61
CA ARG A 75 -7.60 9.99 -10.23
C ARG A 75 -8.62 11.02 -9.74
N ASN A 76 -8.35 11.73 -8.64
CA ASN A 76 -9.31 12.68 -8.06
C ASN A 76 -9.07 14.14 -8.48
N ASP A 77 -8.00 14.44 -9.24
CA ASP A 77 -7.70 15.80 -9.74
C ASP A 77 -8.32 16.09 -11.13
N THR A 78 -9.01 15.13 -11.75
CA THR A 78 -9.71 15.34 -13.05
C THR A 78 -11.16 15.85 -12.88
N HIS A 79 -11.50 16.47 -11.75
CA HIS A 79 -12.81 17.10 -11.56
C HIS A 79 -12.71 18.43 -10.81
N ARG A 80 -11.95 19.37 -11.39
CA ARG A 80 -12.01 20.78 -11.02
C ARG A 80 -12.06 21.65 -12.28
N GLU A 81 -13.23 21.61 -12.92
CA GLU A 81 -13.67 22.59 -13.91
C GLU A 81 -14.37 23.79 -13.25
#